data_AF-A0A9W8TZZ6-F1
#
_entry.id   AF-A0A9W8TZZ6-F1
#
_cell.length_a   1.000
_cell.length_b   1.000
_cell.length_c   1.000
_cell.angle_alpha   90.00
_cell.angle_beta   90.00
_cell.angle_gamma   90.00
#
_symmetry.space_group_name_H-M   'P 1'
#
loop_
_entity.id
_entity.type
_entity.pdbx_description
1 polymer ?
#
loop_
_entity_poly.entity_id
_entity_poly.type
_entity_poly.pdbx_seq_one_letter_code
_entity_poly.pdbx_strand_id
1 'polypeptide(L)'
;KDRPLTEVIKEKFAPFDHNRLVVGPFTEETSRDANFEQELGTLLLDAILETHAWAAARPKNESHLTVQRLENKISDVMEVEKRTRQDLNEFVIRMKSALAALTG
;
A
#
# COMPACT_ATOMS: atom_id res chain seq x y z
N LYS A 1 -40.75 28.17 55.31
CA LYS A 1 -40.11 29.22 56.14
C LYS A 1 -39.23 30.01 55.21
N ASP A 2 -39.70 31.18 54.78
CA ASP A 2 -38.96 32.04 53.86
C ASP A 2 -37.80 32.72 54.59
N ARG A 3 -36.63 32.70 53.97
CA ARG A 3 -35.44 33.36 54.51
C ARG A 3 -35.66 34.88 54.46
N PRO A 4 -35.29 35.64 55.52
CA PRO A 4 -35.41 37.09 55.51
C PRO A 4 -34.61 37.69 54.35
N LEU A 5 -35.22 38.62 53.61
CA LEU A 5 -34.63 39.28 52.43
C LEU A 5 -33.24 39.90 52.76
N THR A 6 -33.06 40.36 53.99
CA THR A 6 -31.83 40.95 54.53
C THR A 6 -30.70 39.95 54.73
N GLU A 7 -30.96 38.65 54.87
CA GLU A 7 -29.92 37.60 54.85
C GLU A 7 -29.47 37.31 53.41
N VAL A 8 -30.42 37.25 52.48
CA VAL A 8 -30.13 36.97 51.05
C VAL A 8 -29.31 38.09 50.42
N ILE A 9 -29.59 39.36 50.75
CA ILE A 9 -28.85 40.52 50.22
C ILE A 9 -27.44 40.64 50.81
N LYS A 10 -27.19 40.04 52.00
CA LYS A 10 -25.88 40.05 52.66
C LYS A 10 -24.95 38.94 52.20
N GLU A 11 -25.46 37.90 51.53
CA GLU A 11 -24.63 36.83 50.95
C GLU A 11 -23.78 37.42 49.82
N LYS A 12 -22.46 37.45 50.01
CA LYS A 12 -21.53 37.73 48.92
C LYS A 12 -21.47 36.50 48.03
N PHE A 13 -21.85 36.66 46.75
CA PHE A 13 -21.62 35.63 45.74
C PHE A 13 -20.14 35.27 45.69
N ALA A 14 -19.86 33.98 45.47
CA ALA A 14 -18.51 33.53 45.20
C ALA A 14 -17.96 34.32 43.99
N PRO A 15 -16.72 34.85 44.06
CA PRO A 15 -16.12 35.54 42.94
C PRO A 15 -16.09 34.64 41.71
N PHE A 16 -16.52 35.15 40.56
CA PHE A 16 -16.46 34.42 39.31
C PHE A 16 -15.01 34.34 38.81
N ASP A 17 -14.46 33.13 38.82
CA ASP A 17 -13.14 32.86 38.26
C ASP A 17 -13.24 32.56 36.76
N HIS A 18 -13.28 33.64 35.97
CA HIS A 18 -13.34 33.57 34.51
C HIS A 18 -12.12 32.86 33.89
N ASN A 19 -10.95 32.95 34.53
CA ASN A 19 -9.73 32.35 34.01
C ASN A 19 -9.84 30.82 34.04
N ARG A 20 -10.27 30.27 35.18
CA ARG A 20 -10.45 28.82 35.29
C ARG A 20 -11.66 28.31 34.51
N LEU A 21 -12.78 29.05 34.52
CA LEU A 21 -14.05 28.54 33.98
C LEU A 21 -14.23 28.77 32.49
N VAL A 22 -13.55 29.76 31.91
CA VAL A 22 -13.72 30.13 30.49
C VAL A 22 -12.39 30.13 29.75
N VAL A 23 -11.40 30.90 30.22
CA VAL A 23 -10.14 31.09 29.45
C VAL A 23 -9.32 29.81 29.37
N GLY A 24 -9.17 29.10 30.49
CA GLY A 24 -8.38 27.86 30.59
C GLY A 24 -8.85 26.79 29.60
N PRO A 25 -10.14 26.37 29.64
CA PRO A 25 -10.67 25.37 28.72
C PRO A 25 -10.49 25.74 27.24
N PHE A 26 -10.71 27.00 26.87
CA PHE A 26 -10.51 27.45 25.49
C PHE A 26 -9.03 27.42 25.08
N THR A 27 -8.13 27.77 25.99
CA THR A 27 -6.68 27.74 25.72
C THR A 27 -6.21 26.29 25.56
N GLU A 28 -6.70 25.38 26.40
CA GLU A 28 -6.44 23.94 26.29
C GLU A 28 -7.00 23.36 24.99
N GLU A 29 -8.25 23.69 24.62
CA GLU A 29 -8.84 23.29 23.34
C GLU A 29 -8.00 23.74 22.16
N THR A 30 -7.61 25.02 22.14
CA THR A 30 -6.79 25.61 21.08
C THR A 30 -5.44 24.88 20.96
N SER A 31 -4.84 24.51 22.09
CA SER A 31 -3.59 23.74 22.09
C SER A 31 -3.79 22.32 21.58
N ARG A 32 -4.93 21.67 21.90
CA ARG A 32 -5.22 20.32 21.41
C ARG A 32 -5.46 20.32 19.91
N ASP A 33 -6.19 21.30 19.39
CA ASP A 33 -6.45 21.43 17.96
C ASP A 33 -5.14 21.60 17.19
N ALA A 34 -4.24 22.47 17.66
CA ALA A 34 -2.93 22.67 17.03
C ALA A 34 -2.10 21.36 17.01
N ASN A 35 -2.11 20.60 18.09
CA ASN A 35 -1.42 19.31 18.15
C ASN A 35 -2.05 18.28 17.20
N PHE A 36 -3.38 18.21 17.16
CA PHE A 36 -4.10 17.31 16.28
C PHE A 36 -3.83 17.62 14.81
N GLU A 37 -3.85 18.89 14.41
CA GLU A 37 -3.52 19.31 13.05
C GLU A 37 -2.09 18.90 12.65
N GLN A 38 -1.14 19.05 13.57
CA GLN A 38 0.24 18.65 13.34
C GLN A 38 0.39 17.13 13.20
N GLU A 39 -0.22 16.35 14.10
CA GLU A 39 -0.19 14.89 14.06
C GLU A 39 -0.87 14.36 12.79
N LEU A 40 -2.06 14.89 12.46
CA LEU A 40 -2.80 14.52 11.26
C LEU A 40 -2.00 14.86 10.00
N GLY A 41 -1.38 16.04 9.95
CA GLY A 41 -0.53 16.45 8.84
C GLY A 41 0.66 15.51 8.64
N THR A 42 1.27 15.06 9.73
CA THR A 42 2.38 14.10 9.71
C THR A 42 1.92 12.74 9.18
N LEU A 43 0.82 12.20 9.71
CA LEU A 43 0.26 10.92 9.27
C LEU A 43 -0.16 10.93 7.79
N LEU A 44 -0.75 12.03 7.32
CA LEU A 44 -1.11 12.20 5.91
C LEU A 44 0.12 12.22 5.02
N LEU A 45 1.17 12.93 5.43
CA LEU A 45 2.41 12.99 4.67
C LEU A 45 3.06 11.61 4.57
N ASP A 46 3.14 10.87 5.68
CA ASP A 46 3.69 9.52 5.71
C ASP A 46 2.90 8.59 4.79
N ALA A 47 1.56 8.61 4.87
CA ALA A 47 0.71 7.79 4.02
C ALA A 47 0.89 8.11 2.52
N ILE A 48 1.03 9.40 2.16
CA ILE A 48 1.27 9.84 0.78
C ILE A 48 2.64 9.34 0.30
N LEU A 49 3.68 9.50 1.13
CA LEU A 49 5.04 9.11 0.77
C LEU A 49 5.16 7.59 0.59
N GLU A 50 4.59 6.81 1.51
CA GLU A 50 4.57 5.34 1.40
C GLU A 50 3.79 4.87 0.17
N THR A 51 2.61 5.44 -0.06
CA THR A 51 1.78 5.10 -1.22
C THR A 51 2.50 5.45 -2.52
N HIS A 52 3.13 6.62 -2.59
CA HIS A 52 3.91 7.03 -3.75
C HIS A 52 5.12 6.10 -3.99
N ALA A 53 5.88 5.78 -2.93
CA ALA A 53 7.02 4.88 -3.03
C ALA A 53 6.61 3.50 -3.54
N TRP A 54 5.51 2.94 -3.02
CA TRP A 54 4.95 1.69 -3.49
C TRP A 54 4.48 1.76 -4.94
N ALA A 55 3.70 2.79 -5.29
CA ALA A 55 3.17 2.97 -6.64
C ALA A 55 4.29 3.19 -7.68
N ALA A 56 5.40 3.82 -7.30
CA ALA A 56 6.56 4.03 -8.16
C ALA A 56 7.38 2.74 -8.35
N ALA A 57 7.55 1.93 -7.29
CA ALA A 57 8.30 0.68 -7.36
C ALA A 57 7.54 -0.46 -8.05
N ARG A 58 6.21 -0.49 -7.89
CA ARG A 58 5.33 -1.57 -8.33
C ARG A 58 5.42 -1.88 -9.83
N PRO A 59 5.31 -0.92 -10.76
CA PRO A 59 5.37 -1.22 -12.20
C PRO A 59 6.67 -1.90 -12.62
N LYS A 60 7.80 -1.47 -12.04
CA LYS A 60 9.11 -2.07 -12.33
C LYS A 60 9.16 -3.52 -11.86
N ASN A 61 8.66 -3.80 -10.66
CA ASN A 61 8.61 -5.16 -10.12
C ASN A 61 7.67 -6.07 -10.94
N GLU A 62 6.47 -5.59 -11.26
CA GLU A 62 5.50 -6.36 -12.05
C GLU A 62 5.99 -6.62 -13.48
N SER A 63 6.64 -5.63 -14.10
CA SER A 63 7.29 -5.80 -15.41
C SER A 63 8.40 -6.84 -15.34
N HIS A 64 9.27 -6.77 -14.32
CA HIS A 64 10.36 -7.74 -14.15
C HIS A 64 9.85 -9.18 -14.00
N LEU A 65 8.82 -9.40 -13.17
CA LEU A 65 8.19 -10.71 -13.02
C LEU A 65 7.55 -11.19 -14.32
N THR A 66 6.98 -10.27 -15.11
CA THR A 66 6.38 -10.59 -16.41
C THR A 66 7.44 -11.00 -17.43
N VAL A 67 8.57 -10.27 -17.48
CA VAL A 67 9.72 -10.61 -18.33
C VAL A 67 10.27 -11.98 -17.98
N GLN A 68 10.54 -12.25 -16.70
CA GLN A 68 11.04 -13.54 -16.25
C GLN A 68 10.09 -14.70 -16.62
N ARG A 69 8.78 -14.48 -16.50
CA ARG A 69 7.77 -15.46 -16.94
C ARG A 69 7.84 -15.71 -18.45
N LEU A 70 8.05 -14.68 -19.27
CA LEU A 70 8.19 -14.83 -20.71
C LEU A 70 9.49 -15.55 -21.08
N GLU A 71 10.60 -15.23 -20.43
CA GLU A 71 11.89 -15.90 -20.62
C GLU A 71 11.78 -17.41 -20.34
N ASN A 72 11.11 -17.79 -19.24
CA ASN A 72 10.86 -19.21 -18.94
C ASN A 72 10.04 -19.89 -20.05
N LYS A 73 8.94 -19.25 -20.49
CA LYS A 73 8.12 -19.78 -21.59
C LYS A 73 8.91 -19.92 -22.89
N ILE A 74 9.79 -18.97 -23.21
CA ILE A 74 10.66 -19.04 -24.38
C ILE A 74 11.60 -20.23 -24.24
N SER A 75 12.20 -20.44 -23.07
CA SER A 75 13.06 -21.59 -22.80
C SER A 75 12.33 -22.92 -23.00
N ASP A 76 11.10 -23.05 -22.49
CA ASP A 76 10.29 -24.25 -22.65
C ASP A 76 9.99 -24.53 -24.13
N VAL A 77 9.61 -23.51 -24.89
CA VAL A 77 9.35 -23.62 -26.34
C VAL A 77 10.61 -24.05 -27.09
N MET A 78 11.78 -23.48 -26.76
CA MET A 78 13.04 -23.85 -27.40
C MET A 78 13.41 -25.32 -27.15
N GLU A 79 13.19 -25.85 -25.95
CA GLU A 79 13.45 -27.25 -25.65
C GLU A 79 12.51 -28.19 -26.41
N VAL A 80 11.21 -27.86 -26.48
CA VAL A 80 10.24 -28.62 -27.28
C VAL A 80 10.59 -28.60 -28.76
N GLU A 81 10.96 -27.44 -29.30
CA GLU A 81 11.37 -27.27 -30.69
C GLU A 81 12.61 -28.11 -31.01
N LYS A 82 13.62 -28.05 -30.15
CA LYS A 82 14.85 -28.83 -30.27
C LYS A 82 14.57 -30.33 -30.30
N ARG A 83 13.75 -30.83 -29.37
CA ARG A 83 13.36 -32.24 -29.34
C ARG A 83 12.61 -32.64 -30.62
N THR A 84 11.63 -31.84 -31.02
CA THR A 84 10.83 -32.11 -32.23
C THR A 84 11.70 -32.17 -33.48
N ARG A 85 12.69 -31.27 -33.59
CA ARG A 85 13.67 -31.27 -34.69
C ARG A 85 14.52 -32.54 -34.68
N GLN A 86 14.95 -33.01 -33.51
CA GLN A 86 15.72 -34.25 -33.37
C GLN A 86 14.88 -35.47 -33.79
N ASP A 87 13.66 -35.58 -33.29
CA ASP A 87 12.73 -36.67 -33.62
C ASP A 87 12.44 -36.72 -35.13
N LEU A 88 12.23 -35.56 -35.77
CA LEU A 88 12.02 -35.47 -37.21
C LEU A 88 13.26 -35.89 -38.00
N ASN A 89 14.45 -35.45 -37.58
CA ASN A 89 15.70 -35.84 -38.23
C ASN A 89 15.91 -37.36 -38.15
N GLU A 90 15.65 -37.96 -36.99
CA GLU A 90 15.74 -39.41 -36.80
C GLU A 90 14.73 -40.15 -37.70
N PHE A 91 13.49 -39.67 -37.77
CA PHE A 91 12.48 -40.22 -38.68
C PHE A 91 12.94 -40.18 -40.14
N VAL A 92 13.46 -39.05 -40.60
CA VAL A 92 13.97 -38.90 -41.98
C VAL A 92 15.13 -39.85 -42.25
N ILE A 93 16.05 -40.02 -41.28
CA ILE A 93 17.16 -40.98 -41.41
C ILE A 93 16.63 -42.41 -41.54
N ARG A 94 15.70 -42.83 -40.68
CA ARG A 94 15.09 -44.16 -40.73
C ARG A 94 14.38 -44.42 -42.07
N MET A 95 13.65 -43.44 -42.58
CA MET A 95 12.98 -43.52 -43.88
C MET A 95 13.96 -43.65 -45.04
N LYS A 96 15.05 -42.86 -45.04
CA LYS A 96 16.09 -42.96 -46.06
C LYS A 96 16.77 -44.33 -46.05
N SER A 97 17.06 -44.88 -44.87
CA SER A 97 17.65 -46.21 -44.72
C SER A 97 16.71 -47.32 -45.22
N ALA A 98 15.42 -47.23 -44.89
CA ALA A 98 14.43 -48.19 -45.37
C ALA A 98 14.26 -48.14 -46.89
N LEU A 99 14.23 -46.93 -47.49
CA LEU A 99 14.18 -46.78 -48.94
C LEU A 99 15.42 -47.39 -49.60
N ALA A 100 16.61 -47.10 -49.08
CA ALA A 100 17.85 -47.66 -49.60
C ALA A 100 17.86 -49.19 -49.55
N ALA A 101 17.30 -49.79 -48.49
CA ALA A 101 17.17 -51.25 -48.36
C ALA A 101 16.14 -51.87 -49.32
N LEU A 102 15.19 -51.08 -49.83
CA LEU A 102 14.19 -51.53 -50.82
C LEU A 102 14.64 -51.31 -52.26
N THR A 103 15.55 -50.36 -52.50
CA THR A 103 16.02 -49.99 -53.85
C THR A 103 17.44 -50.48 -54.19
N GLY A 104 18.18 -51.00 -53.20
CA GLY A 104 19.46 -51.68 -53.38
C GLY A 104 19.27 -53.19 -53.47
#